data_AF-A0A8H4WMJ8-F1
#
_entry.id   AF-A0A8H4WMJ8-F1
#
_cell.length_a   1.000
_cell.length_b   1.000
_cell.length_c   1.000
_cell.angle_alpha   90.00
_cell.angle_beta   90.00
_cell.angle_gamma   90.00
#
_symmetry.space_group_name_H-M   'P 1'
#
loop_
_entity.id
_entity.type
_entity.pdbx_description
1 polymer ?
#
loop_
_entity_poly.entity_id
_entity_poly.type
_entity_poly.pdbx_seq_one_letter_code
_entity_poly.pdbx_strand_id
1 'polypeptide(L)'
;MRQTKATDILPDPEQTQTQHPNENLKCSIHYWSASTEPTPQGEKKRTGGISGRAVLLDYWTYAQSTPGKSYDPYTGHAISFADLLECAKFQGINLAPESQGGDIQVGDILLVRSGWVDRYNGLTDEQRAAAANRHVHVFEPKPSDIKPEGSQEWAGLAQDPLTLT
;
A
#
# COMPACT_ATOMS: atom_id res chain seq x y z
N MET A 1 -49.22 41.75 16.11
CA MET A 1 -48.69 41.32 14.80
C MET A 1 -47.64 42.33 14.35
N ARG A 2 -46.35 42.01 14.45
CA ARG A 2 -45.26 42.83 13.87
C ARG A 2 -44.93 42.22 12.51
N GLN A 3 -45.10 42.99 11.45
CA GLN A 3 -44.70 42.58 10.10
C GLN A 3 -43.18 42.69 9.99
N THR A 4 -42.50 41.57 9.72
CA THR A 4 -41.09 41.56 9.30
C THR A 4 -41.03 41.87 7.81
N LYS A 5 -40.29 42.91 7.42
CA LYS A 5 -40.02 43.23 6.01
C LYS A 5 -38.92 42.31 5.48
N ALA A 6 -39.03 41.93 4.20
CA ALA A 6 -38.18 40.96 3.50
C ALA A 6 -36.75 41.45 3.17
N THR A 7 -36.16 42.32 3.98
CA THR A 7 -34.86 42.95 3.67
C THR A 7 -33.73 42.58 4.63
N ASP A 8 -33.98 41.73 5.63
CA ASP A 8 -32.97 41.36 6.63
C ASP A 8 -32.14 40.10 6.27
N ILE A 9 -32.22 39.60 5.03
CA ILE A 9 -31.53 38.39 4.57
C ILE A 9 -30.69 38.68 3.32
N LEU A 10 -29.79 39.66 3.39
CA LEU A 10 -28.64 39.68 2.49
C LEU A 10 -27.40 40.05 3.31
N PRO A 11 -26.36 39.20 3.33
CA PRO A 11 -25.13 39.52 4.02
C PRO A 11 -24.47 40.74 3.37
N ASP A 12 -23.93 41.61 4.21
CA ASP A 12 -23.16 42.80 3.84
C ASP A 12 -21.96 42.42 2.95
N PRO A 13 -21.81 42.98 1.74
CA PRO A 13 -20.70 42.66 0.83
C PRO A 13 -19.32 43.04 1.40
N GLU A 14 -19.24 43.85 2.46
CA GLU A 14 -17.96 44.16 3.13
C GLU A 14 -17.50 43.11 4.15
N GLN A 15 -18.26 42.03 4.40
CA GLN A 15 -17.74 40.86 5.13
C GLN A 15 -16.93 39.95 4.21
N THR A 16 -15.95 40.55 3.53
CA THR A 16 -15.03 39.86 2.63
C THR A 16 -13.91 39.19 3.45
N GLN A 17 -13.86 37.86 3.34
CA GLN A 17 -12.71 36.99 3.64
C GLN A 17 -12.14 37.12 5.05
N THR A 18 -12.63 36.27 5.96
CA THR A 18 -11.78 35.81 7.06
C THR A 18 -10.49 35.28 6.44
N GLN A 19 -9.36 35.94 6.68
CA GLN A 19 -8.06 35.42 6.29
C GLN A 19 -7.92 34.02 6.91
N HIS A 20 -8.06 32.99 6.06
CA HIS A 20 -7.75 31.64 6.45
C HIS A 20 -6.26 31.61 6.86
N PRO A 21 -5.90 30.91 7.95
CA PRO A 21 -4.50 30.84 8.37
C PRO A 21 -3.67 30.37 7.18
N ASN A 22 -2.69 31.20 6.82
CA ASN A 22 -1.81 31.03 5.66
C ASN A 22 -1.51 29.54 5.44
N GLU A 23 -2.05 28.97 4.36
CA GLU A 23 -2.06 27.53 4.14
C GLU A 23 -0.63 27.01 4.10
N ASN A 24 -0.18 26.35 5.17
CA ASN A 24 1.08 25.64 5.09
C ASN A 24 0.80 24.40 4.25
N LEU A 25 1.32 24.35 3.04
CA LEU A 25 1.11 23.25 2.08
C LEU A 25 1.68 21.90 2.57
N LYS A 26 2.06 21.78 3.85
CA LYS A 26 2.76 20.65 4.47
C LYS A 26 1.98 19.33 4.44
N CYS A 27 0.67 19.39 4.22
CA CYS A 27 -0.19 18.21 4.10
C CYS A 27 -0.49 17.83 2.64
N SER A 28 0.05 18.54 1.64
CA SER A 28 -0.23 18.27 0.22
C SER A 28 0.75 17.26 -0.36
N ILE A 29 0.26 16.45 -1.30
CA ILE A 29 1.09 15.47 -2.02
C ILE A 29 2.26 16.13 -2.78
N HIS A 30 2.03 17.35 -3.30
CA HIS A 30 3.04 18.18 -3.94
C HIS A 30 4.17 18.59 -3.00
N TYR A 31 3.87 18.81 -1.73
CA TYR A 31 4.87 19.17 -0.72
C TYR A 31 5.79 18.00 -0.35
N TRP A 32 5.29 16.76 -0.45
CA TRP A 32 6.07 15.55 -0.17
C TRP A 32 6.84 15.03 -1.39
N SER A 33 6.40 15.33 -2.60
CA SER A 33 7.05 14.92 -3.85
C SER A 33 8.15 15.88 -4.34
N ALA A 34 8.19 17.12 -3.84
CA ALA A 34 9.15 18.12 -4.32
C ALA A 34 10.59 17.85 -3.83
N SER A 35 11.54 17.81 -4.77
CA SER A 35 12.97 17.93 -4.49
C SER A 35 13.35 19.41 -4.47
N THR A 36 13.75 19.96 -3.33
CA THR A 36 14.31 21.33 -3.26
C THR A 36 15.83 21.29 -3.15
N GLU A 37 16.50 21.97 -4.08
CA GLU A 37 17.92 22.38 -4.07
C GLU A 37 18.16 23.53 -3.08
N PRO A 38 19.42 23.80 -2.63
CA PRO A 38 19.70 24.46 -1.35
C PRO A 38 19.46 25.98 -1.36
N THR A 39 18.75 26.47 -0.35
CA THR A 39 18.66 27.89 0.01
C THR A 39 19.85 28.30 0.90
N PRO A 40 20.37 29.54 0.79
CA PRO A 40 21.56 30.00 1.53
C PRO A 40 21.37 30.09 3.05
N GLN A 41 20.13 30.05 3.55
CA GLN A 41 19.80 30.09 4.98
C GLN A 41 19.12 28.77 5.42
N GLY A 42 19.93 27.75 5.69
CA GLY A 42 19.69 26.77 6.77
C GLY A 42 18.41 25.91 6.77
N GLU A 43 17.64 25.79 5.69
CA GLU A 43 16.47 24.91 5.66
C GLU A 43 16.76 23.49 5.14
N LYS A 44 16.17 22.50 5.83
CA LYS A 44 16.43 21.05 5.70
C LYS A 44 16.23 20.52 4.27
N LYS A 45 17.24 19.79 3.78
CA LYS A 45 17.23 18.88 2.62
C LYS A 45 15.98 17.97 2.64
N ARG A 46 15.19 17.98 1.56
CA ARG A 46 14.02 17.09 1.37
C ARG A 46 14.31 16.11 0.25
N THR A 47 14.02 14.84 0.46
CA THR A 47 14.57 13.73 -0.36
C THR A 47 13.75 13.35 -1.58
N GLY A 48 12.59 13.97 -1.84
CA GLY A 48 11.68 13.51 -2.90
C GLY A 48 11.15 12.11 -2.60
N GLY A 49 10.02 12.03 -1.88
CA GLY A 49 9.44 10.75 -1.49
C GLY A 49 8.58 10.11 -2.59
N ILE A 50 8.33 8.80 -2.48
CA ILE A 50 7.26 8.15 -3.23
C ILE A 50 5.93 8.68 -2.68
N SER A 51 5.10 9.26 -3.54
CA SER A 51 3.80 9.77 -3.18
C SER A 51 2.86 9.61 -4.36
N GLY A 52 1.74 8.93 -4.14
CA GLY A 52 0.76 8.63 -5.17
C GLY A 52 -0.46 7.92 -4.59
N ARG A 53 -1.37 7.51 -5.47
CA ARG A 53 -2.49 6.64 -5.10
C ARG A 53 -1.96 5.23 -4.87
N ALA A 54 -2.50 4.55 -3.87
CA ALA A 54 -2.16 3.16 -3.58
C ALA A 54 -3.42 2.29 -3.55
N VAL A 55 -3.29 1.06 -4.03
CA VAL A 55 -4.34 0.04 -4.01
C VAL A 55 -3.88 -1.08 -3.09
N LEU A 56 -4.65 -1.36 -2.05
CA LEU A 56 -4.35 -2.40 -1.08
C LEU A 56 -5.14 -3.68 -1.38
N LEU A 57 -4.43 -4.76 -1.68
CA LEU A 57 -4.98 -6.11 -1.72
C LEU A 57 -4.75 -6.80 -0.37
N ASP A 58 -5.83 -7.08 0.36
CA ASP A 58 -5.80 -7.78 1.65
C ASP A 58 -5.88 -9.29 1.46
N TYR A 59 -4.76 -9.85 0.98
CA TYR A 59 -4.64 -11.28 0.72
C TYR A 59 -4.73 -12.12 1.99
N TRP A 60 -4.26 -11.60 3.13
CA TRP A 60 -4.30 -12.30 4.42
C TRP A 60 -5.72 -12.57 4.89
N THR A 61 -6.59 -11.56 4.85
CA THR A 61 -8.00 -11.74 5.23
C THR A 61 -8.74 -12.60 4.20
N TYR A 62 -8.47 -12.42 2.91
CA TYR A 62 -9.03 -13.27 1.85
C TYR A 62 -8.67 -14.76 2.04
N ALA A 63 -7.39 -15.06 2.29
CA ALA A 63 -6.89 -16.42 2.45
C ALA A 63 -7.47 -17.14 3.68
N GLN A 64 -7.68 -16.40 4.78
CA GLN A 64 -8.34 -16.94 5.98
C GLN A 64 -9.84 -17.15 5.79
N SER A 65 -10.49 -16.29 5.02
CA SER A 65 -11.94 -16.35 4.77
C SER A 65 -12.32 -17.38 3.71
N THR A 66 -11.38 -17.80 2.87
CA THR A 66 -11.61 -18.71 1.75
C THR A 66 -11.16 -20.14 2.11
N PRO A 67 -12.07 -21.13 2.12
CA PRO A 67 -11.72 -22.51 2.42
C PRO A 67 -10.62 -23.04 1.49
N GLY A 68 -9.59 -23.66 2.06
CA GLY A 68 -8.48 -24.25 1.30
C GLY A 68 -7.41 -23.27 0.80
N LYS A 69 -7.50 -21.98 1.14
CA LYS A 69 -6.50 -20.96 0.78
C LYS A 69 -5.66 -20.47 1.97
N SER A 70 -5.90 -20.96 3.18
CA SER A 70 -5.09 -20.64 4.36
C SER A 70 -3.64 -21.12 4.17
N TYR A 71 -2.68 -20.24 4.45
CA TYR A 71 -1.25 -20.53 4.39
C TYR A 71 -0.54 -19.94 5.62
N ASP A 72 0.68 -20.40 5.91
CA ASP A 72 1.54 -19.76 6.93
C ASP A 72 2.45 -18.74 6.23
N PRO A 73 2.38 -17.43 6.56
CA PRO A 73 3.24 -16.40 5.97
C PRO A 73 4.74 -16.65 6.15
N TYR A 74 5.10 -17.43 7.17
CA TYR A 74 6.47 -17.83 7.44
C TYR A 74 6.90 -19.04 6.64
N THR A 75 6.01 -19.68 5.89
CA THR A 75 6.35 -20.73 4.93
C THR A 75 6.40 -20.13 3.53
N GLY A 76 7.19 -20.76 2.65
CA GLY A 76 7.25 -20.36 1.24
C GLY A 76 5.89 -20.48 0.58
N HIS A 77 5.26 -19.35 0.27
CA HIS A 77 3.95 -19.30 -0.39
C HIS A 77 3.98 -18.30 -1.53
N ALA A 78 3.94 -18.81 -2.76
CA ALA A 78 3.89 -17.98 -3.94
C ALA A 78 2.44 -17.55 -4.22
N ILE A 79 2.15 -16.27 -4.03
CA ILE A 79 0.85 -15.66 -4.33
C ILE A 79 0.78 -15.43 -5.84
N SER A 80 -0.04 -16.21 -6.53
CA SER A 80 -0.21 -16.11 -7.98
C SER A 80 -1.01 -14.88 -8.40
N PHE A 81 -0.87 -14.43 -9.65
CA PHE A 81 -1.71 -13.35 -10.18
C PHE A 81 -3.20 -13.71 -10.16
N ALA A 82 -3.54 -14.96 -10.47
CA ALA A 82 -4.91 -15.45 -10.39
C ALA A 82 -5.48 -15.32 -8.98
N ASP A 83 -4.68 -15.63 -7.96
CA ASP A 83 -5.08 -15.47 -6.56
C ASP A 83 -5.27 -14.00 -6.17
N LEU A 84 -4.45 -13.08 -6.69
CA LEU A 84 -4.64 -11.64 -6.50
C LEU A 84 -5.91 -11.14 -7.19
N LEU A 85 -6.25 -11.68 -8.36
CA LEU A 85 -7.48 -11.31 -9.07
C LEU A 85 -8.72 -11.75 -8.29
N GLU A 86 -8.72 -12.98 -7.76
CA GLU A 86 -9.80 -13.45 -6.90
C GLU A 86 -9.88 -12.69 -5.57
N CYS A 87 -8.73 -12.34 -4.98
CA CYS A 87 -8.67 -11.47 -3.79
C CYS A 87 -9.26 -10.08 -4.08
N ALA A 88 -8.92 -9.48 -5.24
CA ALA A 88 -9.46 -8.19 -5.63
C ALA A 88 -10.96 -8.26 -5.86
N LYS A 89 -11.47 -9.30 -6.54
CA LYS A 89 -12.91 -9.55 -6.69
C LYS A 89 -13.61 -9.70 -5.34
N PHE A 90 -13.00 -10.41 -4.39
CA PHE A 90 -13.52 -10.54 -3.02
C PHE A 90 -13.66 -9.18 -2.32
N GLN A 91 -12.74 -8.25 -2.58
CA GLN A 91 -12.80 -6.87 -2.08
C GLN A 91 -13.69 -5.94 -2.93
N GLY A 92 -14.23 -6.42 -4.05
CA GLY A 92 -14.99 -5.61 -5.00
C GLY A 92 -14.14 -4.67 -5.86
N ILE A 93 -12.85 -4.97 -6.02
CA ILE A 93 -11.90 -4.20 -6.84
C ILE A 93 -11.68 -4.91 -8.18
N ASN A 94 -11.74 -4.16 -9.28
CA ASN A 94 -11.39 -4.61 -10.60
C ASN A 94 -9.94 -4.21 -10.94
N LEU A 95 -9.03 -5.18 -10.97
CA LEU A 95 -7.60 -4.95 -11.27
C LEU A 95 -7.32 -4.57 -12.74
N ALA A 96 -8.32 -4.53 -13.61
CA ALA A 96 -8.13 -4.06 -14.97
C ALA A 96 -7.70 -2.57 -14.99
N PRO A 97 -7.00 -2.12 -16.05
CA PRO A 97 -6.72 -0.72 -16.24
C PRO A 97 -8.02 0.11 -16.33
N GLU A 98 -7.97 1.35 -15.87
CA GLU A 98 -9.08 2.31 -15.96
C GLU A 98 -9.55 2.50 -17.42
N SER A 99 -8.63 2.46 -18.38
CA SER A 99 -8.95 2.51 -19.82
C SER A 99 -9.82 1.36 -20.31
N GLN A 100 -9.92 0.27 -19.55
CA GLN A 100 -10.76 -0.91 -19.82
C GLN A 100 -11.95 -1.01 -18.84
N GLY A 101 -12.20 0.03 -18.04
CA GLY A 101 -13.28 0.05 -17.05
C GLY A 101 -12.93 -0.65 -15.72
N GLY A 102 -11.65 -0.83 -15.40
CA GLY A 102 -11.21 -1.24 -14.07
C GLY A 102 -10.81 -0.07 -13.16
N ASP A 103 -10.26 -0.38 -11.99
CA ASP A 103 -9.98 0.59 -10.94
C ASP A 103 -8.50 1.04 -10.89
N ILE A 104 -7.64 0.40 -11.67
CA ILE A 104 -6.19 0.64 -11.67
C ILE A 104 -5.83 1.77 -12.63
N GLN A 105 -5.14 2.78 -12.12
CA GLN A 105 -4.62 3.91 -12.88
C GLN A 105 -3.11 3.80 -13.02
N VAL A 106 -2.59 4.44 -14.07
CA VAL A 106 -1.15 4.55 -14.28
C VAL A 106 -0.53 5.34 -13.14
N GLY A 107 0.50 4.77 -12.51
CA GLY A 107 1.19 5.38 -11.37
C GLY A 107 0.65 4.95 -10.00
N ASP A 108 -0.31 4.02 -9.96
CA ASP A 108 -0.73 3.40 -8.71
C ASP A 108 0.37 2.55 -8.07
N ILE A 109 0.39 2.58 -6.74
CA ILE A 109 1.24 1.74 -5.92
C ILE A 109 0.43 0.55 -5.44
N LEU A 110 0.76 -0.65 -5.93
CA LEU A 110 0.15 -1.88 -5.45
C LEU A 110 0.75 -2.27 -4.09
N LEU A 111 -0.09 -2.39 -3.07
CA LEU A 111 0.27 -2.90 -1.76
C LEU A 111 -0.42 -4.25 -1.54
N VAL A 112 0.36 -5.27 -1.18
CA VAL A 112 -0.18 -6.62 -0.91
C VAL A 112 0.08 -6.96 0.55
N ARG A 113 -0.98 -7.18 1.31
CA ARG A 113 -0.90 -7.58 2.72
C ARG A 113 -0.86 -9.10 2.81
N SER A 114 0.34 -9.67 2.94
CA SER A 114 0.59 -11.11 3.03
C SER A 114 0.47 -11.72 4.43
N GLY A 115 0.14 -10.93 5.46
CA GLY A 115 -0.09 -11.46 6.82
C GLY A 115 1.16 -11.66 7.69
N TRP A 116 2.35 -11.31 7.20
CA TRP A 116 3.61 -11.48 7.93
C TRP A 116 3.60 -10.86 9.34
N VAL A 117 3.21 -9.59 9.44
CA VAL A 117 3.18 -8.84 10.71
C VAL A 117 2.16 -9.43 11.69
N ASP A 118 1.00 -9.84 11.18
CA ASP A 118 -0.06 -10.42 12.00
C ASP A 118 0.42 -11.72 12.64
N ARG A 119 1.05 -12.57 11.84
CA ARG A 119 1.67 -13.81 12.30
C ARG A 119 2.83 -13.54 13.26
N TYR A 120 3.71 -12.55 12.98
CA TYR A 120 4.82 -12.15 13.88
C TYR A 120 4.34 -11.79 15.29
N ASN A 121 3.25 -11.03 15.37
CA ASN A 121 2.70 -10.57 16.65
C ASN A 121 2.14 -11.73 17.49
N GLY A 122 1.67 -12.80 16.84
CA GLY A 122 1.19 -14.02 17.51
C GLY A 122 2.28 -15.01 17.94
N LEU A 123 3.56 -14.78 17.59
CA LEU A 123 4.67 -15.66 17.96
C LEU A 123 5.28 -15.28 19.32
N THR A 124 5.83 -16.27 20.03
CA THR A 124 6.68 -16.04 21.22
C THR A 124 8.05 -15.49 20.83
N ASP A 125 8.80 -14.97 21.80
CA ASP A 125 10.13 -14.40 21.53
C ASP A 125 11.13 -15.44 21.00
N GLU A 126 11.05 -16.69 21.46
CA GLU A 126 11.87 -17.80 20.95
C GLU A 126 11.50 -18.13 19.49
N GLN A 127 10.21 -18.13 19.17
CA GLN A 127 9.72 -18.39 17.81
C GLN A 127 10.09 -17.25 16.86
N ARG A 128 10.06 -16.00 17.32
CA ARG A 128 10.52 -14.83 16.56
C ARG A 128 12.02 -14.91 16.28
N ALA A 129 12.82 -15.25 17.30
CA ALA A 129 14.26 -15.44 17.14
C ALA A 129 14.58 -16.58 16.16
N ALA A 130 13.85 -17.70 16.24
CA ALA A 130 13.99 -18.79 15.29
C ALA A 130 13.58 -18.38 13.86
N ALA A 131 12.53 -17.59 13.71
CA ALA A 131 12.09 -17.09 12.42
C ALA A 131 13.08 -16.09 11.78
N ALA A 132 13.69 -15.22 12.58
CA ALA A 132 14.73 -14.29 12.14
C ALA A 132 16.04 -15.01 11.72
N ASN A 133 16.34 -16.14 12.37
CA ASN A 133 17.53 -16.95 12.10
C ASN A 133 17.30 -18.09 11.09
N ARG A 134 16.17 -18.12 10.37
CA ARG A 134 16.03 -19.05 9.24
C ARG A 134 17.14 -18.77 8.23
N HIS A 135 17.59 -19.79 7.49
CA HIS A 135 18.66 -19.65 6.50
C HIS A 135 18.26 -18.62 5.43
N VAL A 136 18.55 -17.34 5.71
CA VAL A 136 18.46 -16.23 4.79
C VAL A 136 19.56 -16.46 3.78
N HIS A 137 19.20 -16.64 2.50
CA HIS A 137 20.11 -16.61 1.36
C HIS A 137 21.56 -16.86 1.76
N VAL A 138 21.92 -18.13 2.02
CA VAL A 138 23.35 -18.43 2.08
C VAL A 138 23.84 -18.07 0.69
N PHE A 139 24.66 -17.02 0.59
CA PHE A 139 25.27 -16.60 -0.67
C PHE A 139 26.02 -17.77 -1.34
N GLU A 140 26.34 -18.80 -0.57
CA GLU A 140 26.79 -20.12 -1.01
C GLU A 140 25.97 -21.24 -0.31
N PRO A 141 24.83 -21.68 -0.86
CA PRO A 141 24.06 -22.75 -0.27
C PRO A 141 24.87 -24.04 -0.23
N LYS A 142 24.81 -24.77 0.90
CA LYS A 142 25.38 -26.12 0.96
C LYS A 142 24.62 -27.02 -0.02
N PRO A 143 25.26 -28.01 -0.67
CA PRO A 143 24.61 -28.87 -1.65
C PRO A 143 23.35 -29.59 -1.15
N SER A 144 23.23 -29.81 0.16
CA SER A 144 22.05 -30.42 0.82
C SER A 144 20.85 -29.49 0.95
N ASP A 145 21.08 -28.17 0.88
CA ASP A 145 20.09 -27.14 1.19
C ASP A 145 19.57 -26.44 -0.09
N ILE A 146 20.05 -26.88 -1.26
CA ILE A 146 19.60 -26.42 -2.57
C ILE A 146 18.18 -26.95 -2.79
N LYS A 147 17.19 -26.11 -2.52
CA LYS A 147 15.82 -26.33 -2.95
C LYS A 147 15.73 -26.14 -4.48
N PRO A 148 14.74 -26.78 -5.16
CA PRO A 148 14.56 -26.62 -6.59
C PRO A 148 14.48 -25.14 -6.98
N GLU A 149 15.07 -24.82 -8.13
CA GLU A 149 15.08 -23.47 -8.71
C GLU A 149 13.65 -22.89 -8.73
N GLY A 150 13.45 -21.73 -8.09
CA GLY A 150 12.14 -21.06 -8.01
C GLY A 150 11.33 -21.32 -6.74
N SER A 151 11.85 -22.07 -5.76
CA SER A 151 11.17 -22.22 -4.47
C SER A 151 11.19 -20.90 -3.68
N GLN A 152 10.02 -20.26 -3.52
CA GLN A 152 9.87 -19.12 -2.63
C GLN A 152 9.99 -19.57 -1.17
N GLU A 153 10.64 -18.79 -0.33
CA GLU A 153 10.83 -19.11 1.09
C GLU A 153 9.94 -18.26 2.01
N TRP A 154 9.25 -17.27 1.44
CA TRP A 154 8.31 -16.37 2.11
C TRP A 154 6.99 -16.33 1.35
N ALA A 155 5.94 -15.82 2.00
CA ALA A 155 4.74 -15.38 1.30
C ALA A 155 5.06 -14.16 0.44
N GLY A 156 5.17 -14.36 -0.88
CA GLY A 156 5.59 -13.36 -1.85
C GLY A 156 4.84 -13.48 -3.16
N LEU A 157 4.97 -12.47 -4.02
CA LEU A 157 4.36 -12.52 -5.35
C LEU A 157 5.07 -13.55 -6.23
N ALA A 158 4.30 -14.43 -6.84
CA ALA A 158 4.82 -15.33 -7.86
C ALA A 158 5.23 -14.52 -9.09
N GLN A 159 6.39 -14.83 -9.66
CA GLN A 159 6.73 -14.38 -11.00
C GLN A 159 6.08 -15.34 -11.99
N ASP A 160 5.02 -14.89 -12.65
CA ASP A 160 4.45 -15.68 -13.74
C ASP A 160 5.43 -15.72 -14.92
N PRO A 161 5.51 -16.87 -15.64
CA PRO A 161 6.33 -16.96 -16.82
C PRO A 161 5.91 -15.91 -17.83
N LEU A 162 6.89 -15.25 -18.48
CA LEU A 162 6.70 -14.26 -19.54
C LEU A 162 5.90 -14.88 -20.70
N THR A 163 4.58 -14.85 -20.58
CA THR A 163 3.63 -15.21 -21.64
C THR A 163 2.76 -13.99 -21.89
N LEU A 164 3.41 -12.95 -22.41
CA LEU A 164 2.74 -11.90 -23.17
C LEU A 164 2.43 -12.49 -24.55
N THR A 165 1.30 -13.19 -24.67
CA THR A 165 0.68 -13.56 -25.95
C THR A 165 -0.67 -12.91 -26.05
#